data_AF-A0A354IY06-F1
#
_entry.id   AF-A0A354IY06-F1
#
_cell.length_a   1.000
_cell.length_b   1.000
_cell.length_c   1.000
_cell.angle_alpha   90.00
_cell.angle_beta   90.00
_cell.angle_gamma   90.00
#
_symmetry.space_group_name_H-M   'P 1'
#
loop_
_entity.id
_entity.type
_entity.pdbx_description
1 polymer ?
#
loop_
_entity_poly.entity_id
_entity_poly.type
_entity_poly.pdbx_seq_one_letter_code
_entity_poly.pdbx_strand_id
1 'polypeptide(L)'
;MTRTSLLDLEARDSFIPRHIGPSESEQAAMLSTLGYDTREALIDAVVPANIRRKDSLDLGQFVEPRSEEEALATLKALASKNKVMKSMIGQGYYGTFTPKVILRNIFENPAWYTA
;
A
#
# COMPACT_ATOMS: atom_id res chain seq x y z
N MET A 1 24.20 15.23 18.70
CA MET A 1 23.42 14.00 18.51
C MET A 1 21.97 14.34 18.78
N THR A 2 21.17 14.47 17.72
CA THR A 2 19.71 14.62 17.84
C THR A 2 19.15 13.29 18.35
N ARG A 3 18.36 13.35 19.42
CA ARG A 3 17.76 12.18 20.05
C ARG A 3 16.56 11.77 19.20
N THR A 4 16.57 10.54 18.70
CA THR A 4 15.45 9.94 17.97
C THR A 4 14.20 9.98 18.84
N SER A 5 13.07 10.44 18.27
CA SER A 5 11.81 10.49 19.00
C SER A 5 11.20 9.08 19.12
N LEU A 6 10.24 8.90 20.03
CA LEU A 6 9.51 7.62 20.13
C LEU A 6 8.77 7.30 18.82
N LEU A 7 8.19 8.31 18.17
CA LEU A 7 7.46 8.14 16.91
C LEU A 7 8.38 7.62 15.80
N ASP A 8 9.61 8.15 15.72
CA ASP A 8 10.59 7.69 14.74
C ASP A 8 11.02 6.24 14.99
N LEU A 9 11.04 5.80 16.26
CA LEU A 9 11.37 4.40 16.62
C LEU A 9 10.23 3.41 16.33
N GLU A 10 8.97 3.88 16.26
CA GLU A 10 7.83 3.03 15.94
C GLU A 10 7.73 2.72 14.42
N ALA A 11 8.32 3.57 13.57
CA ALA A 11 8.44 3.35 12.12
C ALA A 11 7.12 2.94 11.42
N ARG A 12 5.99 3.54 11.85
CA ARG A 12 4.64 3.20 11.37
C ARG A 12 4.44 3.46 9.87
N ASP A 13 5.23 4.36 9.31
CA ASP A 13 5.22 4.76 7.90
C ASP A 13 6.27 4.03 7.04
N SER A 14 6.95 3.01 7.60
CA SER A 14 8.02 2.24 6.93
C SER A 14 7.61 1.53 5.63
N PHE A 15 6.32 1.45 5.31
CA PHE A 15 5.83 0.98 4.01
C PHE A 15 6.07 1.99 2.88
N ILE A 16 5.94 3.29 3.15
CA ILE A 16 6.05 4.36 2.15
C ILE A 16 7.36 4.28 1.37
N PRO A 17 8.56 4.22 2.00
CA PRO A 17 9.82 4.12 1.28
C PRO A 17 10.08 2.75 0.64
N ARG A 18 9.30 1.71 0.96
CA ARG A 18 9.36 0.40 0.26
C ARG A 18 8.47 0.38 -0.98
N HIS A 19 7.40 1.16 -0.98
CA HIS A 19 6.45 1.27 -2.08
C HIS A 19 6.86 2.33 -3.11
N ILE A 20 7.33 3.49 -2.65
CA ILE A 20 7.79 4.58 -3.52
C ILE A 20 9.25 4.33 -3.86
N GLY A 21 9.53 4.01 -5.12
CA GLY A 21 10.87 3.70 -5.61
C GLY A 21 11.86 4.87 -5.54
N PRO A 22 11.55 6.05 -6.12
CA PRO A 22 12.49 7.17 -6.15
C PRO A 22 12.80 7.72 -4.76
N SER A 23 14.08 7.70 -4.41
CA SER A 23 14.64 8.38 -3.24
C SER A 23 14.53 9.91 -3.37
N GLU A 24 14.77 10.64 -2.28
CA GLU A 24 14.71 12.10 -2.28
C GLU A 24 15.69 12.74 -3.30
N SER A 25 16.89 12.17 -3.43
CA SER A 25 17.89 12.65 -4.39
C SER A 25 17.49 12.37 -5.84
N GLU A 26 16.89 11.21 -6.10
CA GLU A 26 16.34 10.87 -7.43
C GLU A 26 15.15 11.78 -7.77
N GLN A 27 14.25 12.02 -6.82
CA GLN A 27 13.14 12.97 -6.99
C GLN A 27 13.66 14.38 -7.31
N ALA A 28 14.69 14.86 -6.61
CA ALA A 28 15.30 16.16 -6.88
C ALA A 28 15.92 16.24 -8.28
N ALA A 29 16.62 15.18 -8.72
CA ALA A 29 17.20 15.11 -10.06
C ALA A 29 16.12 15.09 -11.16
N MET A 30 15.03 14.35 -10.94
CA MET A 30 13.87 14.31 -11.84
C MET A 30 13.18 15.69 -11.92
N LEU A 31 12.94 16.34 -10.79
CA LEU A 31 12.34 17.68 -10.74
C LEU A 31 13.20 18.71 -11.45
N SER A 32 14.52 18.69 -11.24
CA SER A 32 15.47 19.55 -11.94
C SER A 32 15.42 19.35 -13.45
N THR A 33 15.34 18.09 -13.90
CA THR A 33 15.20 17.75 -15.34
C THR A 33 13.91 18.33 -15.94
N LEU A 34 12.83 18.37 -15.16
CA LEU A 34 11.55 18.93 -15.56
C LEU A 34 11.46 20.46 -15.39
N GLY A 35 12.45 21.10 -14.75
CA GLY A 35 12.47 22.54 -14.50
C GLY A 35 11.60 23.00 -13.32
N TYR A 36 11.38 22.14 -12.32
CA TYR A 36 10.64 22.47 -11.10
C TYR A 36 11.52 22.39 -9.85
N ASP A 37 11.31 23.31 -8.90
CA ASP A 37 12.05 23.35 -7.64
C ASP A 37 11.48 22.37 -6.60
N THR A 38 10.17 22.10 -6.64
CA THR A 38 9.47 21.22 -5.69
C THR A 38 8.41 20.37 -6.37
N ARG A 39 8.04 19.28 -5.70
CA ARG A 39 6.93 18.41 -6.12
C ARG A 39 5.60 19.16 -6.08
N GLU A 40 5.41 20.04 -5.10
CA GLU A 40 4.20 20.87 -4.97
C GLU A 40 4.05 21.80 -6.17
N ALA A 41 5.13 22.44 -6.63
CA ALA A 41 5.14 23.30 -7.81
C ALA A 41 4.79 22.54 -9.09
N LEU A 42 5.31 21.31 -9.24
CA LEU A 42 4.93 20.42 -10.34
C LEU A 42 3.43 20.06 -10.29
N ILE A 43 2.90 19.71 -9.11
CA ILE A 43 1.48 19.37 -8.95
C ILE A 43 0.58 20.57 -9.30
N ASP A 44 0.94 21.79 -8.86
CA ASP A 44 0.18 23.01 -9.17
C ASP A 44 0.16 23.34 -10.67
N ALA A 45 1.24 23.02 -11.39
CA ALA A 45 1.31 23.21 -12.84
C ALA A 45 0.47 22.17 -13.62
N VAL A 46 0.32 20.96 -13.09
CA VAL A 46 -0.35 19.84 -13.77
C VAL A 46 -1.83 19.72 -13.43
N VAL A 47 -2.22 19.92 -12.16
CA VAL A 47 -3.59 19.72 -11.69
C VAL A 47 -4.35 21.04 -11.62
N PRO A 48 -5.42 21.25 -12.40
CA PRO A 48 -6.19 22.49 -12.35
C PRO A 48 -6.73 22.79 -10.94
N ALA A 49 -6.52 24.02 -10.48
CA ALA A 49 -6.83 24.44 -9.11
C ALA A 49 -8.32 24.31 -8.73
N ASN A 50 -9.23 24.36 -9.72
CA ASN A 50 -10.67 24.23 -9.49
C ASN A 50 -11.13 22.79 -9.20
N ILE A 51 -10.30 21.78 -9.49
CA ILE A 51 -10.59 20.38 -9.17
C ILE A 51 -9.62 19.80 -8.13
N ARG A 52 -8.57 20.54 -7.75
CA ARG A 52 -7.61 20.11 -6.74
C ARG A 52 -8.27 20.13 -5.35
N ARG A 53 -8.23 18.99 -4.66
CA ARG A 53 -8.61 18.89 -3.25
C ARG A 53 -7.65 19.72 -2.39
N LYS A 54 -8.18 20.50 -1.43
CA LYS A 54 -7.40 21.42 -0.57
C LYS A 54 -7.19 20.88 0.84
N ASP A 55 -8.03 19.95 1.25
CA ASP A 55 -8.01 19.24 2.52
C ASP A 55 -7.32 17.88 2.38
N SER A 56 -6.84 17.36 3.51
CA SER A 56 -6.31 16.00 3.59
C SER A 56 -7.39 14.97 3.25
N LEU A 57 -6.98 13.81 2.76
CA LEU A 57 -7.91 12.71 2.52
C LEU A 57 -8.47 12.20 3.85
N ASP A 58 -9.79 12.22 4.02
CA ASP A 58 -10.45 11.61 5.17
C ASP A 58 -10.39 10.08 5.07
N LEU A 59 -9.46 9.49 5.81
CA LEU A 59 -9.29 8.04 5.95
C LEU A 59 -9.94 7.49 7.24
N GLY A 60 -10.69 8.32 7.97
CA GLY A 60 -11.29 7.96 9.25
C GLY A 60 -10.27 7.39 10.23
N GLN A 61 -10.56 6.20 10.78
CA GLN A 61 -9.67 5.50 11.73
C GLN A 61 -8.33 5.01 11.15
N PHE A 62 -8.10 5.22 9.86
CA PHE A 62 -6.86 4.84 9.16
C PHE A 62 -6.05 6.06 8.71
N VAL A 63 -6.34 7.24 9.28
CA VAL A 63 -5.55 8.46 9.02
C VAL A 63 -4.08 8.29 9.44
N GLU A 64 -3.85 7.59 10.55
CA GLU A 64 -2.50 7.23 10.99
C GLU A 64 -2.03 5.97 10.26
N PRO A 65 -0.80 5.96 9.71
CA PRO A 65 -0.25 4.80 9.06
C PRO A 65 -0.04 3.66 10.08
N ARG A 66 -0.01 2.44 9.56
CA ARG A 66 0.28 1.22 10.32
C ARG A 66 1.47 0.54 9.68
N SER A 67 2.28 -0.12 10.49
CA SER A 67 3.32 -0.98 9.94
C SER A 67 2.70 -2.12 9.12
N GLU A 68 3.46 -2.73 8.21
CA GLU A 68 2.99 -3.90 7.46
C GLU A 68 2.56 -5.06 8.38
N GLU A 69 3.27 -5.23 9.50
CA GLU A 69 2.99 -6.27 10.48
C GLU A 69 1.65 -6.05 11.18
N GLU A 70 1.38 -4.80 11.60
CA GLU A 70 0.12 -4.40 12.20
C GLU A 70 -1.05 -4.49 11.22
N ALA A 71 -0.81 -4.13 9.95
CA ALA A 71 -1.80 -4.25 8.89
C ALA A 71 -2.19 -5.73 8.67
N LEU A 72 -1.20 -6.62 8.57
CA LEU A 72 -1.43 -8.06 8.44
C LEU A 72 -2.13 -8.66 9.67
N ALA A 73 -1.73 -8.27 10.88
CA ALA A 73 -2.37 -8.72 12.11
C ALA A 73 -3.84 -8.26 12.19
N THR A 74 -4.10 -7.01 11.80
CA THR A 74 -5.46 -6.45 11.72
C THR A 74 -6.31 -7.27 10.74
N LEU A 75 -5.83 -7.47 9.52
CA LEU A 75 -6.55 -8.23 8.49
C LEU A 75 -6.80 -9.68 8.92
N LYS A 76 -5.83 -10.31 9.58
CA LYS A 76 -5.98 -11.67 10.14
C LYS A 76 -7.08 -11.73 11.20
N ALA A 77 -7.17 -10.73 12.08
CA ALA A 77 -8.21 -10.64 13.11
C ALA A 77 -9.61 -10.37 12.53
N LEU A 78 -9.70 -9.67 11.40
CA LEU A 78 -10.96 -9.55 10.64
C LEU A 78 -11.32 -10.87 9.96
N ALA A 79 -10.37 -11.49 9.27
CA ALA A 79 -10.59 -12.75 8.55
C ALA A 79 -11.00 -13.91 9.47
N SER A 80 -10.53 -13.93 10.73
CA SER A 80 -10.90 -14.97 11.71
C SER A 80 -12.37 -14.95 12.13
N LYS A 81 -13.10 -13.89 11.83
CA LYS A 81 -14.56 -13.81 12.06
C LYS A 81 -15.35 -14.60 11.03
N ASN A 82 -14.75 -14.97 9.90
CA ASN A 82 -15.40 -15.75 8.86
C ASN A 82 -15.60 -17.20 9.30
N LYS A 83 -16.76 -17.78 8.95
CA LYS A 83 -17.06 -19.20 9.18
C LYS A 83 -16.88 -19.98 7.88
N VAL A 84 -15.79 -20.73 7.77
CA VAL A 84 -15.53 -21.58 6.61
C VAL A 84 -16.30 -22.89 6.75
N MET A 85 -17.41 -23.02 6.01
CA MET A 85 -18.29 -24.18 6.03
C MET A 85 -18.15 -25.01 4.75
N LYS A 86 -18.53 -26.28 4.82
CA LYS A 86 -18.72 -27.10 3.62
C LYS A 86 -19.98 -26.64 2.89
N SER A 87 -19.80 -25.78 1.89
CA SER A 87 -20.90 -25.17 1.16
C SER A 87 -21.35 -26.08 0.01
N MET A 88 -22.61 -26.53 0.06
CA MET A 88 -23.26 -27.34 -0.99
C MET A 88 -24.38 -26.58 -1.72
N ILE A 89 -24.31 -25.24 -1.72
CA ILE A 89 -25.33 -24.37 -2.31
C ILE A 89 -25.37 -24.49 -3.85
N GLY A 90 -24.21 -24.71 -4.48
CA GLY A 90 -24.10 -24.76 -5.94
C GLY A 90 -24.16 -23.37 -6.57
N GLN A 91 -25.02 -23.19 -7.58
CA GLN A 91 -25.22 -21.92 -8.30
C GLN A 91 -23.95 -21.39 -9.00
N GLY A 92 -23.14 -22.29 -9.57
CA GLY A 92 -21.95 -21.92 -10.34
C GLY A 92 -20.64 -21.84 -9.54
N TYR A 93 -20.69 -22.01 -8.22
CA TYR A 93 -19.49 -22.07 -7.36
C TYR A 93 -19.42 -23.40 -6.64
N TYR A 94 -18.29 -24.10 -6.81
CA TYR A 94 -18.06 -25.43 -6.26
C TYR A 94 -16.69 -25.45 -5.58
N GLY A 95 -16.64 -25.94 -4.34
CA GLY A 95 -15.38 -26.10 -3.62
C GLY A 95 -14.44 -27.05 -4.36
N THR A 96 -13.16 -26.70 -4.44
CA THR A 96 -12.15 -27.47 -5.17
C THR A 96 -10.85 -27.59 -4.37
N PHE A 97 -10.02 -28.56 -4.74
CA PHE A 97 -8.66 -28.68 -4.25
C PHE A 97 -7.72 -27.96 -5.22
N THR A 98 -7.17 -26.82 -4.80
CA THR A 98 -6.09 -26.15 -5.55
C THR A 98 -4.78 -26.89 -5.31
N PRO A 99 -4.15 -27.50 -6.34
CA PRO A 99 -2.88 -28.20 -6.17
C PRO A 99 -1.81 -27.26 -5.61
N LYS A 100 -1.10 -27.70 -4.57
CA LYS A 100 -0.12 -26.85 -3.87
C LYS A 100 1.03 -26.35 -4.75
N VAL A 101 1.40 -27.13 -5.77
CA VAL A 101 2.40 -26.70 -6.76
C VAL A 101 1.93 -25.50 -7.58
N ILE A 102 0.63 -25.43 -7.90
CA ILE A 102 0.02 -24.29 -8.62
C ILE A 102 -0.12 -23.11 -7.67
N LEU A 103 -0.64 -23.34 -6.45
CA LEU A 103 -0.79 -22.28 -5.45
C LEU A 103 0.53 -21.55 -5.19
N ARG A 104 1.59 -22.29 -4.86
CA ARG A 104 2.88 -21.70 -4.46
C ARG A 104 3.67 -21.11 -5.62
N ASN A 105 3.73 -21.80 -6.76
CA ASN A 105 4.67 -21.42 -7.83
C ASN A 105 4.06 -20.53 -8.91
N ILE A 106 2.72 -20.40 -8.95
CA ILE A 106 2.01 -19.54 -9.88
C ILE A 106 1.24 -18.46 -9.12
N PHE A 107 0.25 -18.84 -8.30
CA PHE A 107 -0.64 -17.85 -7.66
C PHE A 107 0.08 -16.94 -6.66
N GLU A 108 1.00 -17.48 -5.86
CA GLU A 108 1.77 -16.74 -4.86
C GLU A 108 3.12 -16.20 -5.40
N ASN A 109 3.41 -16.37 -6.70
CA ASN A 109 4.69 -16.00 -7.30
C ASN A 109 4.59 -14.69 -8.10
N PRO A 110 5.26 -13.60 -7.69
CA PRO A 110 5.19 -12.32 -8.39
C PRO A 110 5.60 -12.40 -9.86
N ALA A 111 6.55 -13.26 -10.20
CA ALA A 111 6.96 -13.46 -11.60
C ALA A 111 5.80 -13.89 -12.53
N TRP A 112 4.70 -14.40 -11.96
CA TRP A 112 3.51 -14.79 -12.71
C TRP A 112 2.36 -13.77 -12.66
N TYR A 113 2.29 -12.91 -11.64
CA TYR A 113 1.18 -11.97 -11.47
C TYR A 113 1.54 -10.48 -11.65
N THR A 114 2.82 -10.16 -11.88
CA THR A 114 3.28 -8.77 -12.10
C THR A 114 3.87 -8.52 -13.50
N ALA A 115 3.69 -9.43 -14.45
CA ALA A 115 4.20 -9.29 -15.83
C ALA A 115 3.54 -8.11 -16.57
#